data_AF-A0A7R9ZFY6-F1
#
_entry.id   AF-A0A7R9ZFY6-F1
#
_cell.length_a   1.000
_cell.length_b   1.000
_cell.length_c   1.000
_cell.angle_alpha   90.00
_cell.angle_beta   90.00
_cell.angle_gamma   90.00
#
_symmetry.space_group_name_H-M   'P 1'
#
loop_
_entity.id
_entity.type
_entity.pdbx_description
1 polymer ?
#
loop_
_entity_poly.entity_id
_entity_poly.type
_entity_poly.pdbx_seq_one_letter_code
_entity_poly.pdbx_strand_id
1 'polypeptide(L)'
;GTSLYIEGKSDVQARIWDRETIKDGEVRQFQLGIDKSNGCAFQSLSATLVWVERPGFIGCSRCVLNDLDLHVTRNDDNATNYYPNGLNGRDNVNNAERVVITNV
;
A
#
# COMPACT_ATOMS: atom_id res chain seq x y z
N GLY A 1 16.57 4.28 9.20
CA GLY A 1 17.42 3.23 8.63
C GLY A 1 16.72 2.70 7.41
N THR A 2 17.26 2.95 6.23
CA THR A 2 16.63 2.58 4.95
C THR A 2 17.29 1.27 4.50
N SER A 3 16.56 0.17 4.52
CA SER A 3 17.04 -1.08 3.94
C SER A 3 16.73 -1.07 2.46
N LEU A 4 17.77 -0.91 1.64
CA LEU A 4 17.76 -1.28 0.24
C LEU A 4 18.13 -2.76 0.10
N TYR A 5 17.64 -3.36 -0.99
CA TYR A 5 17.85 -4.72 -1.43
C TYR A 5 19.29 -5.24 -1.23
N ILE A 6 19.42 -6.44 -0.65
CA ILE A 6 20.62 -7.27 -0.71
C ILE A 6 20.26 -8.53 -1.49
N GLU A 7 20.95 -8.74 -2.61
CA GLU A 7 20.82 -9.93 -3.43
C GLU A 7 20.99 -11.20 -2.58
N GLY A 8 19.98 -12.07 -2.62
CA GLY A 8 19.95 -13.34 -1.89
C GLY A 8 19.64 -13.27 -0.39
N LYS A 9 19.25 -12.10 0.17
CA LYS A 9 18.97 -11.95 1.61
C LYS A 9 17.65 -11.25 1.97
N SER A 10 16.84 -10.86 0.99
CA SER A 10 15.56 -10.18 1.24
C SER A 10 14.51 -10.67 0.23
N ASP A 11 13.53 -11.42 0.72
CA ASP A 11 12.54 -12.13 -0.12
C ASP A 11 11.27 -11.33 -0.42
N VAL A 12 10.99 -10.26 0.33
CA VAL A 12 10.07 -9.22 -0.15
C VAL A 12 10.88 -8.24 -0.98
N GLN A 13 11.15 -8.63 -2.22
CA GLN A 13 11.63 -7.72 -3.26
C GLN A 13 10.73 -6.49 -3.27
N ALA A 14 11.29 -5.28 -3.30
CA ALA A 14 10.50 -4.08 -3.52
C ALA A 14 9.74 -4.23 -4.85
N ARG A 15 8.44 -4.51 -4.77
CA ARG A 15 7.58 -4.64 -5.95
C ARG A 15 7.01 -3.28 -6.25
N ILE A 16 7.26 -2.80 -7.46
CA ILE A 16 6.80 -1.51 -7.95
C ILE A 16 5.93 -1.79 -9.16
N TRP A 17 4.69 -1.33 -9.08
CA TRP A 17 3.77 -1.24 -10.21
C TRP A 17 3.65 0.24 -10.57
N ASP A 18 4.14 0.61 -11.75
CA ASP A 18 4.22 2.01 -12.20
C ASP A 18 3.22 2.27 -13.32
N ARG A 19 2.60 3.46 -13.30
CA ARG A 19 1.63 3.93 -14.31
C ARG A 19 0.45 2.98 -14.56
N GLU A 20 0.08 2.22 -13.54
CA GLU A 20 -1.15 1.42 -13.57
C GLU A 20 -2.38 2.32 -13.73
N THR A 21 -3.32 1.90 -14.58
CA THR A 21 -4.58 2.63 -14.78
C THR A 21 -5.72 1.90 -14.08
N ILE A 22 -6.50 2.65 -13.31
CA ILE A 22 -7.69 2.20 -12.60
C ILE A 22 -8.86 3.08 -13.02
N LYS A 23 -9.97 2.46 -13.40
CA LYS A 23 -11.24 3.15 -13.73
C LYS A 23 -12.16 3.21 -12.52
N ASP A 24 -13.15 4.08 -12.58
CA ASP A 24 -14.19 4.14 -11.55
C ASP A 24 -14.88 2.77 -11.38
N GLY A 25 -15.04 2.35 -10.12
CA GLY A 25 -15.55 1.03 -9.73
C GLY A 25 -14.59 -0.15 -9.96
N GLU A 26 -13.39 0.07 -10.51
CA GLU A 26 -12.42 -1.00 -10.75
C GLU A 26 -11.58 -1.29 -9.50
N VAL A 27 -11.35 -2.58 -9.23
CA VAL A 27 -10.45 -3.03 -8.17
C VAL A 27 -9.25 -3.74 -8.79
N ARG A 28 -8.05 -3.30 -8.43
CA ARG A 28 -6.79 -3.98 -8.75
C ARG A 28 -6.30 -4.74 -7.52
N GLN A 29 -5.99 -6.02 -7.70
CA GLN A 29 -5.51 -6.89 -6.62
C GLN A 29 -4.09 -7.37 -6.91
N PHE A 30 -3.21 -7.26 -5.91
CA PHE A 30 -1.84 -7.74 -5.97
C PHE A 30 -1.61 -8.73 -4.83
N GLN A 31 -1.21 -9.96 -5.16
CA GLN A 31 -0.89 -10.98 -4.17
C GLN A 31 0.62 -10.99 -3.87
N LEU A 32 0.95 -10.94 -2.59
CA LEU A 32 2.31 -10.93 -2.08
C LEU A 32 2.51 -12.10 -1.11
N GLY A 33 3.46 -12.97 -1.43
CA GLY A 33 3.98 -13.97 -0.49
C GLY A 33 5.24 -13.47 0.19
N ILE A 34 5.32 -13.60 1.52
CA ILE A 34 6.51 -13.27 2.31
C ILE A 34 7.20 -14.59 2.64
N ASP A 35 8.30 -14.90 1.94
CA ASP A 35 9.15 -16.03 2.32
C ASP A 35 10.13 -15.59 3.41
N LYS A 36 10.22 -16.39 4.46
CA LYS A 36 11.15 -16.17 5.59
C LYS A 36 12.17 -17.29 5.77
N SER A 37 12.08 -18.34 4.97
CA SER A 37 12.88 -19.56 5.13
C SER A 37 14.39 -19.29 5.02
N ASN A 38 14.80 -18.25 4.29
CA ASN A 38 16.21 -17.89 4.06
C ASN A 38 16.72 -16.69 4.90
N GLY A 39 16.12 -16.44 6.07
CA GLY A 39 16.64 -15.43 7.00
C GLY A 39 16.10 -14.01 6.79
N CYS A 40 14.90 -13.87 6.23
CA CYS A 40 14.16 -12.61 6.25
C CYS A 40 13.75 -12.28 7.70
N ALA A 41 14.58 -11.48 8.38
CA ALA A 41 14.33 -11.03 9.76
C ALA A 41 13.41 -9.80 9.84
N PHE A 42 12.99 -9.25 8.71
CA PHE A 42 12.07 -8.11 8.67
C PHE A 42 10.70 -8.54 9.20
N GLN A 43 10.24 -7.83 10.22
CA GLN A 43 8.94 -8.05 10.85
C GLN A 43 7.88 -7.07 10.36
N SER A 44 8.17 -6.28 9.33
CA SER A 44 7.21 -5.32 8.79
C SER A 44 7.06 -5.42 7.28
N LEU A 45 5.81 -5.32 6.82
CA LEU A 45 5.45 -5.06 5.43
C LEU A 45 4.91 -3.64 5.36
N SER A 46 5.38 -2.87 4.37
CA SER A 46 4.81 -1.58 4.01
C SER A 46 4.24 -1.67 2.60
N ALA A 47 2.96 -1.34 2.46
CA ALA A 47 2.31 -1.13 1.17
C ALA A 47 2.03 0.36 1.01
N THR A 48 2.34 0.93 -0.14
CA THR A 48 2.15 2.37 -0.40
C THR A 48 1.55 2.56 -1.78
N LEU A 49 0.40 3.23 -1.82
CA LEU A 49 -0.29 3.66 -3.03
C LEU A 49 -0.11 5.17 -3.16
N VAL A 50 0.31 5.63 -4.34
CA VAL A 50 0.41 7.06 -4.65
C VAL A 50 -0.14 7.27 -6.04
N TRP A 51 -0.96 8.31 -6.20
CA TRP A 51 -1.44 8.71 -7.51
C TRP A 51 -1.25 10.22 -7.73
N VAL A 52 -1.01 10.55 -8.99
CA VAL A 52 -0.93 11.93 -9.46
C VAL A 52 -2.23 12.26 -10.16
N GLU A 53 -2.87 13.32 -9.72
CA GLU A 53 -4.09 13.84 -10.31
C GLU A 53 -3.88 15.26 -10.83
N ARG A 54 -4.89 15.77 -11.56
CA ARG A 54 -4.85 17.15 -12.04
C ARG A 54 -4.91 18.11 -10.85
N PRO A 55 -4.38 19.34 -11.00
CA PRO A 55 -4.50 20.35 -9.95
C PRO A 55 -5.95 20.54 -9.50
N GLY A 56 -6.16 20.58 -8.19
CA GLY A 56 -7.45 20.91 -7.59
C GLY A 56 -7.87 22.35 -7.87
N PHE A 57 -9.15 22.66 -7.63
CA PHE A 57 -9.69 24.00 -7.83
C PHE A 57 -9.22 24.99 -6.75
N ILE A 58 -8.97 26.25 -7.11
CA ILE A 58 -8.57 27.29 -6.14
C ILE A 58 -9.70 27.50 -5.12
N GLY A 59 -9.41 27.26 -3.84
CA GLY A 59 -10.39 27.34 -2.75
C GLY A 59 -11.06 26.01 -2.37
N CYS A 60 -10.61 24.87 -2.90
CA CYS A 60 -11.05 23.57 -2.41
C CYS A 60 -10.70 23.39 -0.92
N SER A 61 -11.67 22.92 -0.14
CA SER A 61 -11.43 22.42 1.22
C SER A 61 -10.93 20.97 1.21
N ARG A 62 -11.25 20.22 0.14
CA ARG A 62 -10.76 18.87 -0.15
C ARG A 62 -10.40 18.81 -1.64
N CYS A 63 -9.13 18.60 -1.93
CA CYS A 63 -8.56 18.82 -3.26
C CYS A 63 -8.26 17.52 -4.03
N VAL A 64 -8.50 16.37 -3.40
CA VAL A 64 -8.49 15.07 -4.06
C VAL A 64 -9.69 14.99 -5.01
N LEU A 65 -9.42 14.81 -6.29
CA LEU A 65 -10.40 14.68 -7.37
C LEU A 65 -10.77 13.21 -7.60
N ASN A 66 -9.77 12.33 -7.60
CA ASN A 66 -9.97 10.89 -7.70
C ASN A 66 -9.71 10.23 -6.35
N ASP A 67 -10.73 9.57 -5.81
CA ASP A 67 -10.70 8.86 -4.53
C ASP A 67 -10.30 7.40 -4.80
N LEU A 68 -9.03 7.05 -4.54
CA LEU A 68 -8.53 5.68 -4.66
C LEU A 68 -8.28 5.12 -3.25
N ASP A 69 -8.75 3.90 -3.00
CA ASP A 69 -8.64 3.28 -1.69
C ASP A 69 -7.58 2.15 -1.69
N LEU A 70 -6.57 2.23 -0.81
CA LEU A 70 -5.68 1.13 -0.47
C LEU A 70 -6.31 0.28 0.64
N HIS A 71 -6.57 -0.99 0.34
CA HIS A 71 -7.01 -1.98 1.31
C HIS A 71 -6.06 -3.17 1.31
N VAL A 72 -5.55 -3.56 2.49
CA VAL A 72 -4.67 -4.72 2.63
C VAL A 72 -5.33 -5.74 3.54
N THR A 73 -5.48 -6.96 3.04
CA THR A 73 -5.93 -8.10 3.82
C THR A 73 -4.77 -9.06 4.02
N ARG A 74 -4.52 -9.47 5.27
CA ARG A 74 -3.63 -10.59 5.54
C ARG A 74 -4.42 -11.87 5.37
N ASN A 75 -3.94 -12.76 4.50
CA ASN A 75 -4.51 -14.09 4.30
C ASN A 75 -4.06 -15.04 5.43
N ASP A 76 -4.40 -14.70 6.67
CA ASP A 76 -4.35 -15.60 7.83
C ASP A 76 -5.76 -16.10 8.17
N ASP A 77 -5.87 -17.01 9.15
CA ASP A 77 -7.15 -17.62 9.56
C ASP A 77 -8.23 -16.59 9.97
N ASN A 78 -7.84 -15.35 10.26
CA ASN A 78 -8.74 -14.27 10.70
C ASN A 78 -9.03 -13.22 9.61
N ALA A 79 -8.43 -13.32 8.43
CA ALA A 79 -8.57 -12.36 7.33
C ALA A 79 -8.46 -10.89 7.80
N THR A 80 -7.41 -10.59 8.56
CA THR A 80 -7.25 -9.27 9.19
C THR A 80 -7.14 -8.16 8.14
N ASN A 81 -7.99 -7.14 8.25
CA ASN A 81 -8.01 -5.97 7.36
C ASN A 81 -7.21 -4.81 7.93
N TYR A 82 -6.44 -4.16 7.07
CA TYR A 82 -5.63 -2.99 7.39
C TYR A 82 -6.01 -1.83 6.48
N TYR A 83 -6.18 -0.67 7.11
CA TYR A 83 -6.63 0.56 6.47
C TYR A 83 -5.48 1.59 6.39
N PRO A 84 -5.54 2.49 5.40
CA PRO A 84 -4.44 3.39 5.10
C PRO A 84 -4.27 4.46 6.18
N ASN A 85 -3.04 4.98 6.28
CA ASN A 85 -2.69 6.17 7.05
C ASN A 85 -3.08 6.13 8.54
N GLY A 86 -3.19 4.93 9.11
CA GLY A 86 -3.53 4.72 10.52
C GLY A 86 -5.01 4.92 10.85
N LEU A 87 -5.87 4.97 9.82
CA LEU A 87 -7.31 5.08 9.98
C LEU A 87 -7.94 3.71 10.27
N ASN A 88 -9.25 3.72 10.61
CA ASN A 88 -10.06 2.51 10.79
C ASN A 88 -10.98 2.25 9.58
N GLY A 89 -10.72 2.90 8.46
CA GLY A 89 -11.51 2.87 7.24
C GLY A 89 -10.73 3.53 6.10
N ARG A 90 -11.37 3.74 4.95
CA ARG A 90 -10.75 4.45 3.83
C ARG A 90 -10.23 5.84 4.20
N ASP A 91 -9.11 6.22 3.62
CA ASP A 91 -8.67 7.61 3.59
C ASP A 91 -9.30 8.25 2.35
N ASN A 92 -9.78 9.47 2.50
CA ASN A 92 -10.44 10.15 1.41
C ASN A 92 -9.82 11.55 1.20
N VAL A 93 -8.83 11.94 2.01
CA VAL A 93 -8.21 13.27 1.97
C VAL A 93 -6.83 13.27 1.34
N ASN A 94 -6.15 12.13 1.26
CA ASN A 94 -4.79 12.02 0.75
C ASN A 94 -4.74 11.30 -0.60
N ASN A 95 -3.89 11.77 -1.50
CA ASN A 95 -3.51 11.06 -2.74
C ASN A 95 -2.30 10.12 -2.57
N ALA A 96 -1.93 9.88 -1.31
CA ALA A 96 -0.86 9.00 -0.90
C ALA A 96 -1.33 8.24 0.33
N GLU A 97 -1.37 6.93 0.21
CA GLU A 97 -1.88 6.02 1.22
C GLU A 97 -0.84 4.99 1.58
N ARG A 98 -0.65 4.76 2.88
CA ARG A 98 0.29 3.75 3.37
C ARG A 98 -0.34 2.87 4.43
N VAL A 99 -0.14 1.56 4.28
CA VAL A 99 -0.38 0.55 5.31
C VAL A 99 0.96 0.01 5.79
N VAL A 100 1.16 -0.06 7.10
CA VAL A 100 2.31 -0.74 7.72
C VAL A 100 1.79 -1.85 8.60
N ILE A 101 2.14 -3.09 8.27
CA ILE A 101 1.80 -4.29 9.03
C ILE A 101 3.04 -4.71 9.79
N THR A 102 2.94 -4.84 11.12
CA THR A 102 3.98 -5.38 11.97
C THR A 102 3.73 -6.85 12.28
N ASN A 103 4.78 -7.56 12.68
CA ASN A 103 4.77 -9.00 12.93
C ASN A 103 4.25 -9.79 11.72
N VAL A 104 4.70 -9.42 10.51
CA VAL A 104 4.61 -10.29 9.32
C VAL A 104 5.59 -11.41 9.46
#